data_AF-A0A1N7KKT1-F1
#
_entry.id   AF-A0A1N7KKT1-F1
#
_cell.length_a   1.000
_cell.length_b   1.000
_cell.length_c   1.000
_cell.angle_alpha   90.00
_cell.angle_beta   90.00
_cell.angle_gamma   90.00
#
_symmetry.space_group_name_H-M   'P 1'
#
loop_
_entity.id
_entity.type
_entity.pdbx_description
1 polymer ?
#
loop_
_entity_poly.entity_id
_entity_poly.type
_entity_poly.pdbx_seq_one_letter_code
_entity_poly.pdbx_strand_id
1 'polypeptide(L)'
;MITWLNHSLKIPELDGLASVIVGLLLVFVSFILARESRSLLMGEGIAPETRKKIAELAEKDFTVVKTKNILSTYQSPEEVVLMLIIDFEDDLDTEEITEAIRRIRIDIKNEFKLVHYVIIQPE
;
A
#
# COMPACT_ATOMS: atom_id res chain seq x y z
N MET A 1 28.78 -27.51 44.31
CA MET A 1 27.66 -27.13 45.20
C MET A 1 26.47 -26.52 44.44
N ILE A 2 26.66 -25.87 43.29
CA ILE A 2 25.56 -25.24 42.52
C ILE A 2 24.76 -26.25 41.64
N THR A 3 25.34 -27.40 41.29
CA THR A 3 24.69 -28.42 40.44
C THR A 3 23.66 -29.31 41.15
N TRP A 4 23.66 -29.36 42.48
CA TRP A 4 22.73 -30.22 43.25
C TRP A 4 21.34 -29.60 43.45
N LEU A 5 21.23 -28.27 43.39
CA LEU A 5 19.98 -27.55 43.68
C LEU A 5 18.98 -27.59 42.51
N ASN A 6 19.43 -27.96 41.30
CA ASN A 6 18.60 -28.02 40.10
C ASN A 6 17.69 -29.27 40.01
N HIS A 7 17.77 -30.20 40.96
CA HIS A 7 17.11 -31.52 40.83
C HIS A 7 15.77 -31.65 41.58
N SER A 8 15.33 -30.61 42.31
CA SER A 8 14.10 -30.67 43.15
C SER A 8 12.82 -30.17 42.49
N LEU A 9 12.85 -29.76 41.22
CA LEU A 9 11.64 -29.40 40.45
C LEU A 9 11.53 -30.26 39.19
N LYS A 10 11.68 -31.58 39.33
CA LYS A 10 11.35 -32.53 38.26
C LYS A 10 9.85 -32.71 38.17
N ILE A 11 9.18 -31.77 37.52
CA ILE A 11 7.88 -32.04 36.92
C ILE A 11 8.13 -32.08 35.41
N PRO A 12 8.63 -33.20 34.85
CA PRO A 12 8.93 -33.32 33.42
C PRO A 12 7.71 -33.04 32.52
N GLU A 13 6.50 -33.18 33.08
CA GLU A 13 5.23 -32.85 32.44
C GLU A 13 5.07 -31.34 32.21
N LEU A 14 5.62 -30.49 33.09
CA LEU A 14 5.58 -29.03 32.97
C LEU A 14 6.53 -28.51 31.88
N ASP A 15 7.69 -29.16 31.67
CA ASP A 15 8.64 -28.80 30.60
C ASP A 15 8.10 -29.16 29.21
N GLY A 16 7.37 -30.27 29.11
CA GLY A 16 6.64 -30.64 27.89
C GLY A 16 5.54 -29.63 27.57
N LEU A 17 4.75 -29.25 28.57
CA LEU A 17 3.70 -28.23 28.42
C LEU A 17 4.29 -26.86 28.05
N ALA A 18 5.41 -26.47 28.64
CA ALA A 18 6.12 -25.25 28.28
C ALA A 18 6.55 -25.25 26.80
N SER A 19 7.06 -26.38 26.29
CA SER A 19 7.45 -26.52 24.88
C SER A 19 6.26 -26.42 23.93
N VAL A 20 5.10 -27.01 24.30
CA VAL A 20 3.86 -26.90 23.51
C VAL A 20 3.33 -25.47 23.49
N ILE A 21 3.38 -24.76 24.62
CA ILE A 21 2.97 -23.35 24.71
C ILE A 21 3.85 -22.48 23.82
N VAL A 22 5.18 -22.66 23.87
CA VAL A 22 6.10 -21.94 22.98
C VAL A 22 5.82 -22.27 21.51
N GLY A 23 5.58 -23.54 21.18
CA GLY A 23 5.21 -23.96 19.83
C GLY A 23 3.93 -23.29 19.32
N LEU A 24 2.88 -23.23 20.15
CA LEU A 24 1.63 -22.54 19.83
C LEU A 24 1.83 -21.03 19.64
N LEU A 25 2.64 -20.40 20.49
CA LEU A 25 2.96 -18.99 20.39
C LEU A 25 3.69 -18.69 19.08
N LEU A 26 4.67 -19.51 18.71
CA LEU A 26 5.38 -19.38 17.43
C LEU A 26 4.43 -19.55 16.24
N VAL A 27 3.55 -20.56 16.23
CA VAL A 27 2.56 -20.75 15.17
C VAL A 27 1.64 -19.53 15.05
N PHE A 28 1.18 -19.00 16.18
CA PHE A 28 0.32 -17.82 16.22
C PHE A 28 1.02 -16.58 15.66
N VAL A 29 2.24 -16.30 16.10
CA VAL A 29 3.05 -15.17 15.59
C VAL A 29 3.37 -15.34 14.10
N SER A 30 3.75 -16.55 13.67
CA SER A 30 3.98 -16.85 12.25
C SER A 30 2.71 -16.64 11.42
N PHE A 31 1.53 -16.98 11.95
CA PHE A 31 0.26 -16.74 11.27
C PHE A 31 -0.04 -15.24 11.12
N ILE A 32 0.20 -14.44 12.17
CA ILE A 32 0.08 -12.98 12.11
C ILE A 32 1.03 -12.40 11.06
N LEU A 33 2.32 -12.76 11.13
CA LEU A 33 3.33 -12.28 10.18
C LEU A 33 3.03 -12.71 8.75
N ALA A 34 2.50 -13.92 8.53
CA ALA A 34 2.09 -14.38 7.20
C ALA A 34 0.89 -13.59 6.66
N ARG A 35 -0.06 -13.21 7.53
CA ARG A 35 -1.20 -12.36 7.15
C ARG A 35 -0.76 -10.93 6.84
N GLU A 36 0.12 -10.36 7.64
CA GLU A 36 0.64 -9.00 7.45
C GLU A 36 1.58 -8.92 6.23
N SER A 37 2.42 -9.94 6.05
CA SER A 37 3.23 -10.11 4.85
C SER A 37 2.34 -10.22 3.62
N ARG A 38 1.16 -10.84 3.67
CA ARG A 38 0.24 -10.84 2.52
C ARG A 38 -0.28 -9.45 2.17
N SER A 39 -0.59 -8.59 3.14
CA SER A 39 -0.98 -7.19 2.86
C SER A 39 0.19 -6.40 2.24
N LEU A 40 1.41 -6.59 2.76
CA LEU A 40 2.62 -5.96 2.19
C LEU A 40 3.03 -6.54 0.82
N LEU A 41 2.76 -7.82 0.56
CA LEU A 41 3.14 -8.54 -0.67
C LEU A 41 2.08 -8.46 -1.77
N MET A 42 0.83 -8.15 -1.44
CA MET A 42 -0.26 -7.95 -2.42
C MET A 42 -0.25 -6.53 -3.00
N GLY A 43 0.92 -5.88 -3.09
CA GLY A 43 1.09 -4.63 -3.84
C GLY A 43 -0.05 -3.65 -3.59
N GLU A 44 -0.49 -3.54 -2.32
CA GLU A 44 -1.61 -2.69 -1.96
C GLU A 44 -1.20 -1.30 -2.40
N GLY A 45 -1.83 -0.83 -3.47
CA GLY A 45 -1.68 0.53 -3.93
C GLY A 45 -2.16 1.49 -2.84
N ILE A 46 -2.28 2.76 -3.20
CA ILE A 46 -2.91 3.73 -2.32
C ILE A 46 -4.28 3.22 -1.82
N ALA A 47 -4.59 3.52 -0.55
CA ALA A 47 -5.85 3.12 0.05
C ALA A 47 -7.06 3.51 -0.83
N PRO A 48 -8.15 2.72 -0.87
CA PRO A 48 -9.30 3.01 -1.72
C PRO A 48 -9.88 4.41 -1.54
N GLU A 49 -9.85 4.94 -0.31
CA GLU A 49 -10.27 6.32 -0.01
C GLU A 49 -9.36 7.36 -0.68
N THR A 50 -8.04 7.16 -0.62
CA THR A 50 -7.06 8.00 -1.30
C THR A 50 -7.23 7.93 -2.81
N ARG A 51 -7.46 6.73 -3.35
CA ARG A 51 -7.75 6.54 -4.77
C ARG A 51 -8.97 7.34 -5.21
N LYS A 52 -10.05 7.32 -4.42
CA LYS A 52 -11.26 8.11 -4.70
C LYS A 52 -10.96 9.61 -4.70
N LYS A 53 -10.23 10.10 -3.70
CA LYS A 53 -9.82 11.51 -3.64
C LYS A 53 -8.96 11.94 -4.82
N ILE A 54 -8.06 11.06 -5.30
CA ILE A 54 -7.25 11.33 -6.49
C ILE A 54 -8.14 11.41 -7.74
N ALA A 55 -9.11 10.51 -7.89
CA ALA A 55 -10.08 10.56 -8.99
C ALA A 55 -10.87 11.88 -8.97
N GLU A 56 -11.42 12.23 -7.81
CA GLU A 56 -12.15 13.49 -7.60
C GLU A 56 -11.26 14.72 -7.86
N LEU A 57 -9.97 14.64 -7.56
CA LEU A 57 -9.03 15.74 -7.83
C LEU A 57 -8.71 15.87 -9.32
N ALA A 58 -8.53 14.76 -10.04
CA ALA A 58 -8.32 14.76 -11.48
C ALA A 58 -9.57 15.24 -12.25
N GLU A 59 -10.75 14.80 -11.83
CA GLU A 59 -12.05 15.17 -12.43
C GLU A 59 -12.50 16.61 -12.09
N LYS A 60 -11.73 17.37 -11.31
CA LYS A 60 -11.96 18.82 -11.15
C LYS A 60 -11.49 19.64 -12.35
N ASP A 61 -10.60 19.09 -13.16
CA ASP A 61 -10.16 19.76 -14.37
C ASP A 61 -11.27 19.71 -15.42
N PHE A 62 -11.60 20.86 -16.02
CA PHE A 62 -12.71 21.01 -16.96
C PHE A 62 -12.49 20.23 -18.28
N THR A 63 -11.27 19.79 -18.56
CA THR A 63 -10.92 18.99 -19.75
C THR A 63 -11.12 17.49 -19.54
N VAL A 64 -11.42 17.05 -18.32
CA VAL A 64 -11.55 15.65 -17.95
C VAL A 64 -13.02 15.25 -17.93
N VAL A 65 -13.38 14.30 -18.79
CA VAL A 65 -14.71 13.66 -18.79
C VAL A 65 -14.80 12.68 -17.62
N LYS A 66 -13.78 11.83 -17.45
CA LYS A 66 -13.77 10.80 -16.41
C LYS A 66 -12.39 10.19 -16.15
N THR A 67 -12.10 9.86 -14.89
CA THR A 67 -10.97 8.98 -14.57
C THR A 67 -11.41 7.51 -14.66
N LYS A 68 -10.95 6.76 -15.67
CA LYS A 68 -11.32 5.34 -15.86
C LYS A 68 -10.63 4.44 -14.86
N ASN A 69 -9.30 4.53 -14.81
CA ASN A 69 -8.47 3.64 -14.00
C ASN A 69 -7.39 4.42 -13.26
N ILE A 70 -7.11 3.95 -12.04
CA ILE A 70 -6.01 4.43 -11.22
C ILE A 70 -5.25 3.22 -10.74
N LEU A 71 -3.98 3.17 -11.10
CA LEU A 71 -3.02 2.16 -10.68
C LEU A 71 -1.96 2.85 -9.85
N SER A 72 -1.50 2.19 -8.80
CA SER A 72 -0.45 2.73 -7.95
C SER A 72 0.41 1.64 -7.37
N THR A 73 1.70 1.89 -7.28
CA THR A 73 2.65 0.99 -6.62
C THR A 73 3.55 1.79 -5.70
N TYR A 74 3.90 1.21 -4.56
CA TYR A 74 4.98 1.73 -3.73
C TYR A 74 6.32 1.33 -4.37
N GLN A 75 7.23 2.28 -4.54
CA GLN A 75 8.62 2.00 -4.91
C GLN A 75 9.55 2.02 -3.70
N SER A 76 9.13 2.67 -2.63
CA SER A 76 9.81 2.79 -1.34
C SER A 76 8.74 2.97 -0.25
N PRO A 77 9.05 2.76 1.05
CA PRO A 77 8.10 3.04 2.13
C PRO A 77 7.49 4.45 2.10
N GLU A 78 8.18 5.41 1.48
CA GLU A 78 7.73 6.81 1.40
C GLU A 78 7.44 7.30 -0.02
N GLU A 79 7.57 6.44 -1.05
CA GLU A 79 7.39 6.86 -2.44
C GLU A 79 6.40 5.99 -3.20
N VAL A 80 5.42 6.65 -3.81
CA VAL A 80 4.39 6.04 -4.66
C VAL A 80 4.55 6.50 -6.10
N VAL A 81 4.43 5.54 -7.02
CA VAL A 81 4.21 5.77 -8.45
C VAL A 81 2.73 5.62 -8.72
N LEU A 82 2.15 6.63 -9.36
CA LEU A 82 0.74 6.69 -9.73
C LEU A 82 0.61 6.69 -11.25
N MET A 83 -0.29 5.86 -11.78
CA MET A 83 -0.68 5.83 -13.17
C MET A 83 -2.20 6.02 -13.29
N LEU A 84 -2.59 6.99 -14.10
CA LEU A 84 -3.97 7.39 -14.33
C LEU A 84 -4.31 7.15 -15.80
N ILE A 85 -5.45 6.51 -16.06
CA ILE A 85 -6.07 6.45 -17.38
C ILE A 85 -7.28 7.38 -17.34
N ILE A 86 -7.21 8.43 -18.15
CA ILE A 86 -8.16 9.55 -18.11
C ILE A 86 -8.78 9.71 -19.50
N ASP A 87 -10.10 9.82 -19.49
CA ASP A 87 -10.94 10.18 -20.62
C ASP A 87 -11.01 11.72 -20.67
N PHE A 88 -10.49 12.30 -21.75
CA PHE A 88 -10.47 13.74 -21.98
C PHE A 88 -11.56 14.13 -22.98
N GLU A 89 -11.94 15.41 -23.02
CA GLU A 89 -12.90 15.90 -24.02
C GLU A 89 -12.39 15.65 -25.46
N ASP A 90 -13.31 15.26 -26.37
CA ASP A 90 -12.99 14.83 -27.74
C ASP A 90 -12.41 15.93 -28.64
N ASP A 91 -12.65 17.20 -28.29
CA ASP A 91 -12.30 18.37 -29.10
C ASP A 91 -10.93 18.98 -28.75
N LEU A 92 -10.18 18.37 -27.83
CA LEU A 92 -8.88 18.85 -27.40
C LEU A 92 -7.76 18.47 -28.35
N ASP A 93 -6.88 19.43 -28.62
CA ASP A 93 -5.64 19.16 -29.32
C ASP A 93 -4.54 18.60 -28.40
N THR A 94 -3.40 18.23 -28.99
CA THR A 94 -2.27 17.65 -28.25
C THR A 94 -1.67 18.61 -27.23
N GLU A 95 -1.68 19.92 -27.51
CA GLU A 95 -1.13 20.93 -26.60
C GLU A 95 -2.06 21.11 -25.39
N GLU A 96 -3.37 21.16 -25.63
CA GLU A 96 -4.39 21.25 -24.59
C GLU A 96 -4.38 20.03 -23.66
N ILE A 97 -4.27 18.81 -24.21
CA ILE A 97 -4.12 17.58 -23.42
C ILE A 97 -2.84 17.63 -22.58
N THR A 98 -1.73 18.07 -23.18
CA THR A 98 -0.44 18.16 -22.46
C THR A 98 -0.53 19.14 -21.29
N GLU A 99 -1.21 20.26 -21.49
CA GLU A 99 -1.43 21.27 -20.47
C GLU A 99 -2.38 20.78 -19.37
N ALA A 100 -3.44 20.05 -19.72
CA ALA A 100 -4.31 19.38 -18.76
C ALA A 100 -3.56 18.38 -17.89
N ILE A 101 -2.75 17.50 -18.51
CA ILE A 101 -1.87 16.56 -17.82
C ILE A 101 -0.94 17.29 -16.84
N ARG A 102 -0.40 18.45 -17.24
CA ARG A 102 0.48 19.27 -16.39
C ARG A 102 -0.27 19.81 -15.17
N ARG A 103 -1.47 20.36 -15.35
CA ARG A 103 -2.32 20.88 -14.25
C ARG A 103 -2.68 19.77 -13.26
N ILE A 104 -3.24 18.67 -13.75
CA ILE A 104 -3.64 17.51 -12.93
C ILE A 104 -2.44 16.95 -12.15
N ARG A 105 -1.26 16.83 -12.80
CA ARG A 105 -0.03 16.37 -12.14
C ARG A 105 0.39 17.28 -10.99
N ILE A 106 0.31 18.60 -11.17
CA ILE A 106 0.67 19.57 -10.14
C ILE A 106 -0.29 19.47 -8.95
N ASP A 107 -1.59 19.40 -9.22
CA ASP A 107 -2.61 19.33 -8.18
C ASP A 107 -2.46 18.07 -7.33
N ILE A 108 -2.26 16.90 -7.98
CA ILE A 108 -2.02 15.64 -7.28
C ILE A 108 -0.75 15.71 -6.43
N LYS A 109 0.36 16.24 -6.95
CA LYS A 109 1.62 16.37 -6.20
C LYS A 109 1.53 17.40 -5.07
N ASN A 110 0.64 18.38 -5.19
CA ASN A 110 0.41 19.36 -4.13
C ASN A 110 -0.34 18.75 -2.96
N GLU A 111 -1.38 17.97 -3.23
CA GLU A 111 -2.21 17.31 -2.23
C GLU A 111 -1.52 16.06 -1.62
N PHE A 112 -0.88 15.24 -2.45
CA PHE A 112 -0.31 13.94 -2.04
C PHE A 112 1.22 13.94 -2.16
N LYS A 113 1.90 14.40 -1.10
CA LYS A 113 3.37 14.52 -1.06
C LYS A 113 4.13 13.20 -1.22
N LEU A 114 3.48 12.08 -0.88
CA LEU A 114 3.99 10.72 -1.07
C LEU A 114 4.03 10.26 -2.54
N VAL A 115 3.34 10.95 -3.45
CA VAL A 115 3.30 10.59 -4.87
C VAL A 115 4.47 11.26 -5.61
N HIS A 116 5.52 10.49 -5.86
CA HIS A 116 6.73 10.99 -6.51
C HIS A 116 6.55 11.08 -8.04
N TYR A 117 5.95 10.05 -8.64
CA TYR A 117 5.73 9.96 -10.08
C TYR A 117 4.24 9.87 -10.41
N VAL A 118 3.79 10.68 -11.37
CA VAL A 118 2.41 10.69 -11.88
C VAL A 118 2.46 10.56 -13.40
N ILE A 119 2.04 9.39 -13.89
CA ILE A 119 1.89 9.09 -15.30
C ILE A 119 0.40 9.20 -15.64
N ILE A 120 0.08 9.98 -16.66
CA ILE A 120 -1.29 10.15 -17.14
C ILE A 120 -1.29 9.67 -18.59
N GLN A 121 -2.14 8.70 -18.86
CA GLN A 121 -2.39 8.20 -20.20
C GLN A 121 -3.80 8.66 -20.61
N PRO A 122 -3.91 9.45 -21.69
CA PRO A 122 -5.19 9.65 -22.37
C PRO A 122 -5.71 8.30 -22.90
N GLU A 123 -6.99 8.03 -22.68
CA GLU A 123 -7.72 6.94 -23.37
C GLU A 123 -7.80 7.20 -24.88
#